data_AF-A0A849YAV8-F1
#
_entry.id   AF-A0A849YAV8-F1
#
_cell.length_a   1.000
_cell.length_b   1.000
_cell.length_c   1.000
_cell.angle_alpha   90.00
_cell.angle_beta   90.00
_cell.angle_gamma   90.00
#
_symmetry.space_group_name_H-M   'P 1'
#
loop_
_entity.id
_entity.type
_entity.pdbx_description
1 polymer ?
#
loop_
_entity_poly.entity_id
_entity_poly.type
_entity_poly.pdbx_seq_one_letter_code
_entity_poly.pdbx_strand_id
1 'polypeptide(L)'
;MTSGNAASRIEPPRLAMLSAAPIVDDFFTFCRRMSPKDFEMIIKQGRLVSCGPDAVLYLQGQESDAFFVINDGAVEIVVADTEGENPTTVAYLAKGDIFGETGLLLEMPRTASVRVPEVATLLRFDRAAFKNLLTTVPAFGHYLAIVLGSRLHKTTLQLHFYSNARELAGNLDFFDLPTVFQTIGFSHQHGVMQIRGVGSETIGEFAFVNGQPVSARYQHLFGREALLQLFQSPPKGHFGFSRLSELPIVEATLDLPDINEFVLHAAHQRDELQAIEPRLGLDAETCLKRVHSRLDWPHEDLKECAEAIWNKLAEAPRSLQHLADELPWSRYSVVATLARLLSSEQVAPAQITPFGYR
;
A
#
# COMPACT_ATOMS: atom_id res chain seq x y z
N MET A 1 46.03 12.35 -28.57
CA MET A 1 45.24 11.80 -27.45
C MET A 1 44.27 12.88 -27.02
N THR A 2 42.99 12.75 -27.40
CA THR A 2 41.83 13.41 -26.77
C THR A 2 40.59 12.75 -27.37
N SER A 3 40.12 11.72 -26.68
CA SER A 3 38.88 11.01 -26.93
C SER A 3 37.70 11.89 -26.48
N GLY A 4 36.93 12.43 -27.42
CA GLY A 4 35.57 12.85 -27.17
C GLY A 4 34.67 11.62 -27.25
N ASN A 5 34.25 11.06 -26.12
CA ASN A 5 33.26 10.00 -26.08
C ASN A 5 31.92 10.60 -25.68
N ALA A 6 30.99 10.64 -26.64
CA ALA A 6 29.61 11.02 -26.43
C ALA A 6 28.95 9.99 -25.50
N ALA A 7 28.71 10.39 -24.25
CA ALA A 7 27.90 9.61 -23.33
C ALA A 7 26.47 9.55 -23.86
N SER A 8 26.11 8.38 -24.40
CA SER A 8 24.76 7.98 -24.74
C SER A 8 23.89 8.06 -23.49
N ARG A 9 22.85 8.90 -23.54
CA ARG A 9 21.78 8.94 -22.54
C ARG A 9 21.06 7.61 -22.56
N ILE A 10 21.33 6.76 -21.57
CA ILE A 10 20.51 5.60 -21.26
C ILE A 10 19.36 6.13 -20.40
N GLU A 11 18.17 6.27 -20.99
CA GLU A 11 16.95 6.51 -20.22
C GLU A 11 16.71 5.33 -19.27
N PRO A 12 16.34 5.57 -18.00
CA PRO A 12 16.00 4.48 -17.09
C PRO A 12 14.75 3.75 -17.60
N PRO A 13 14.65 2.42 -17.41
CA PRO A 13 13.52 1.65 -17.89
C PRO A 13 12.24 2.13 -17.19
N ARG A 14 11.26 2.60 -17.97
CA ARG A 14 9.89 2.83 -17.49
C ARG A 14 9.36 1.50 -16.95
N LEU A 15 9.18 1.43 -15.63
CA LEU A 15 8.40 0.37 -14.98
C LEU A 15 7.00 0.37 -15.60
N ALA A 16 6.75 -0.58 -16.50
CA ALA A 16 5.42 -0.83 -17.03
C ALA A 16 4.49 -1.15 -15.85
N MET A 17 3.36 -0.46 -15.81
CA MET A 17 2.27 -0.67 -14.85
C MET A 17 1.99 -2.17 -14.68
N LEU A 18 2.17 -2.67 -13.46
CA LEU A 18 1.61 -3.96 -13.05
C LEU A 18 0.10 -3.72 -12.86
N SER A 19 -0.68 -4.11 -13.86
CA SER A 19 -2.14 -4.13 -13.81
C SER A 19 -2.62 -4.86 -12.57
N ALA A 20 -3.70 -4.38 -11.94
CA ALA A 20 -4.39 -5.07 -10.85
C ALA A 20 -4.54 -6.57 -11.16
N ALA A 21 -4.12 -7.43 -10.22
CA ALA A 21 -4.23 -8.87 -10.38
C ALA A 21 -5.69 -9.23 -10.68
N PRO A 22 -5.96 -10.06 -11.70
CA PRO A 22 -7.33 -10.44 -12.04
C PRO A 22 -8.01 -11.09 -10.84
N ILE A 23 -9.27 -10.72 -10.59
CA ILE A 23 -10.13 -11.41 -9.63
C ILE A 23 -10.27 -12.85 -10.13
N VAL A 24 -9.64 -13.78 -9.42
CA VAL A 24 -9.79 -15.21 -9.70
C VAL A 24 -11.10 -15.66 -9.07
N ASP A 25 -11.99 -16.22 -9.89
CA ASP A 25 -13.23 -16.81 -9.41
C ASP A 25 -12.94 -17.94 -8.41
N ASP A 26 -13.72 -18.01 -7.33
CA ASP A 26 -13.69 -19.13 -6.40
C ASP A 26 -14.14 -20.44 -7.08
N PHE A 27 -13.85 -21.58 -6.45
CA PHE A 27 -14.14 -22.90 -7.02
C PHE A 27 -15.63 -23.10 -7.35
N PHE A 28 -16.55 -22.57 -6.54
CA PHE A 28 -17.98 -22.71 -6.79
C PHE A 28 -18.45 -21.83 -7.94
N THR A 29 -17.88 -20.64 -8.07
CA THR A 29 -18.10 -19.76 -9.23
C THR A 29 -17.58 -20.39 -10.52
N PHE A 30 -16.41 -21.04 -10.47
CA PHE A 30 -15.91 -21.88 -11.56
C PHE A 30 -16.91 -22.99 -11.90
N CYS A 31 -17.34 -23.78 -10.91
CA CYS A 31 -18.29 -24.88 -11.09
C CYS A 31 -19.62 -24.45 -11.75
N ARG A 32 -20.13 -23.26 -11.42
CA ARG A 32 -21.37 -22.72 -12.00
C ARG A 32 -21.29 -22.45 -13.51
N ARG A 33 -20.09 -22.29 -14.06
CA ARG A 33 -19.87 -22.01 -15.49
C ARG A 33 -19.59 -23.27 -16.30
N MET A 34 -19.58 -24.44 -15.66
CA MET A 34 -19.25 -25.72 -16.28
C MET A 34 -20.46 -26.39 -16.93
N SER A 35 -20.20 -27.37 -17.80
CA SER A 35 -21.27 -28.26 -18.26
C SER A 35 -21.81 -29.11 -17.09
N PRO A 36 -23.10 -29.45 -17.07
CA PRO A 36 -23.67 -30.29 -16.01
C PRO A 36 -22.94 -31.63 -15.83
N LYS A 37 -22.43 -32.20 -16.93
CA LYS A 37 -21.68 -33.47 -16.93
C LYS A 37 -20.34 -33.34 -16.20
N ASP A 38 -19.62 -32.25 -16.43
CA ASP A 38 -18.32 -32.02 -15.78
C ASP A 38 -18.50 -31.72 -14.29
N PHE A 39 -19.53 -30.94 -13.95
CA PHE A 39 -19.88 -30.67 -12.57
C PHE A 39 -20.25 -31.94 -11.79
N GLU A 40 -21.05 -32.82 -12.40
CA GLU A 40 -21.37 -34.13 -11.82
C GLU A 40 -20.12 -35.00 -11.64
N MET A 41 -19.20 -34.97 -12.60
CA MET A 41 -17.93 -35.70 -12.52
C MET A 41 -17.04 -35.23 -11.36
N ILE A 42 -17.01 -33.91 -11.11
CA ILE A 42 -16.31 -33.32 -9.96
C ILE A 42 -16.97 -33.79 -8.67
N ILE A 43 -18.28 -33.58 -8.50
CA ILE A 43 -18.96 -33.89 -7.23
C ILE A 43 -18.83 -35.37 -6.86
N LYS A 44 -18.95 -36.29 -7.83
CA LYS A 44 -18.85 -37.73 -7.57
C LYS A 44 -17.52 -38.19 -6.99
N GLN A 45 -16.47 -37.40 -7.19
CA GLN A 45 -15.12 -37.72 -6.71
C GLN A 45 -14.77 -37.02 -5.39
N GLY A 46 -15.58 -36.06 -4.96
CA GLY A 46 -15.40 -35.34 -3.71
C GLY A 46 -16.12 -36.03 -2.55
N ARG A 47 -15.45 -36.11 -1.40
CA ARG A 47 -16.06 -36.54 -0.14
C ARG A 47 -16.12 -35.37 0.83
N LEU A 48 -17.27 -35.18 1.47
CA LEU A 48 -17.41 -34.20 2.54
C LEU A 48 -16.66 -34.66 3.80
N VAL A 49 -15.87 -33.76 4.40
CA VAL A 49 -15.13 -33.94 5.65
C VAL A 49 -15.44 -32.78 6.56
N SER A 50 -15.86 -33.05 7.79
CA SER A 50 -16.10 -32.04 8.82
C SER A 50 -14.95 -32.06 9.82
N CYS A 51 -14.45 -30.87 10.15
CA CYS A 51 -13.34 -30.65 11.06
C CYS A 51 -13.78 -29.73 12.19
N GLY A 52 -13.40 -30.08 13.42
CA GLY A 52 -13.63 -29.24 14.60
C GLY A 52 -12.48 -28.27 14.86
N PRO A 53 -12.61 -27.45 15.92
CA PRO A 53 -11.59 -26.48 16.34
C PRO A 53 -10.22 -27.12 16.56
N ASP A 54 -9.18 -26.39 16.17
CA ASP A 54 -7.76 -26.75 16.23
C ASP A 54 -7.37 -28.05 15.50
N ALA A 55 -8.25 -28.59 14.63
CA ALA A 55 -7.95 -29.81 13.90
C ALA A 55 -6.81 -29.59 12.90
N VAL A 56 -5.80 -30.46 12.94
CA VAL A 56 -4.70 -30.48 11.95
C VAL A 56 -5.08 -31.43 10.81
N LEU A 57 -5.16 -30.91 9.59
CA LEU A 57 -5.50 -31.71 8.41
C LEU A 57 -4.31 -32.54 7.92
N TYR A 58 -3.14 -31.91 7.86
CA TYR A 58 -1.87 -32.54 7.53
C TYR A 58 -0.72 -31.63 7.96
N LEU A 59 0.46 -32.23 8.08
CA LEU A 59 1.69 -31.54 8.44
C LEU A 59 2.60 -31.37 7.22
N GLN A 60 3.38 -30.30 7.22
CA GLN A 60 4.50 -30.09 6.30
C GLN A 60 5.42 -31.33 6.31
N GLY A 61 5.88 -31.74 5.14
CA GLY A 61 6.74 -32.91 4.94
C GLY A 61 6.00 -34.26 4.87
N GLN A 62 4.70 -34.33 5.15
CA GLN A 62 3.92 -35.55 4.94
C GLN A 62 3.71 -35.85 3.44
N GLU A 63 3.33 -37.08 3.11
CA GLU A 63 2.99 -37.43 1.73
C GLU A 63 1.74 -36.66 1.25
N SER A 64 1.79 -36.16 0.02
CA SER A 64 0.63 -35.52 -0.62
C SER A 64 -0.32 -36.59 -1.18
N ASP A 65 -1.42 -36.85 -0.50
CA ASP A 65 -2.38 -37.91 -0.82
C ASP A 65 -3.73 -37.40 -1.35
N ALA A 66 -4.02 -36.11 -1.15
CA ALA A 66 -5.31 -35.50 -1.45
C ALA A 66 -5.21 -33.97 -1.60
N PHE A 67 -6.17 -33.35 -2.27
CA PHE A 67 -6.42 -31.91 -2.20
C PHE A 67 -7.82 -31.64 -1.63
N PHE A 68 -8.05 -30.39 -1.28
CA PHE A 68 -9.26 -29.98 -0.57
C PHE A 68 -9.85 -28.71 -1.16
N VAL A 69 -11.17 -28.60 -1.10
CA VAL A 69 -11.91 -27.35 -1.34
C VAL A 69 -12.70 -27.00 -0.09
N ILE A 70 -12.66 -25.74 0.33
CA ILE A 70 -13.38 -25.28 1.53
C ILE A 70 -14.85 -25.08 1.17
N ASN A 71 -15.73 -25.92 1.72
CA ASN A 71 -17.17 -25.79 1.53
C ASN A 71 -17.78 -24.76 2.48
N ASP A 72 -17.31 -24.74 3.72
CA ASP A 72 -17.73 -23.79 4.75
C ASP A 72 -16.64 -23.66 5.82
N GLY A 73 -16.52 -22.49 6.46
CA GLY A 73 -15.47 -22.17 7.43
C GLY A 73 -14.17 -21.65 6.80
N ALA A 74 -13.07 -21.75 7.55
CA ALA A 74 -11.74 -21.29 7.16
C ALA A 74 -10.65 -22.28 7.60
N VAL A 75 -9.51 -22.25 6.92
CA VAL A 75 -8.31 -22.99 7.31
C VAL A 75 -7.11 -22.06 7.31
N GLU A 76 -6.10 -22.43 8.08
CA GLU A 76 -4.87 -21.68 8.24
C GLU A 76 -3.68 -22.50 7.74
N ILE A 77 -2.86 -21.88 6.90
CA ILE A 77 -1.67 -22.47 6.30
C ILE A 77 -0.45 -22.00 7.10
N VAL A 78 0.35 -22.96 7.58
CA VAL A 78 1.49 -22.72 8.47
C VAL A 78 2.74 -23.35 7.87
N VAL A 79 3.84 -22.60 7.80
CA VAL A 79 5.14 -23.06 7.29
C VAL A 79 6.18 -22.95 8.40
N ALA A 80 7.04 -23.97 8.54
CA ALA A 80 8.19 -23.92 9.44
C ALA A 80 9.51 -23.82 8.64
N ASP A 81 10.42 -22.95 9.09
CA ASP A 81 11.62 -22.54 8.34
C ASP A 81 12.73 -23.61 8.31
N THR A 82 12.83 -24.45 9.35
CA THR A 82 13.62 -25.69 9.41
C THR A 82 13.20 -26.45 10.66
N GLU A 83 13.13 -27.79 10.60
CA GLU A 83 12.83 -28.70 11.73
C GLU A 83 11.68 -28.28 12.70
N GLY A 84 10.67 -27.56 12.23
CA GLY A 84 9.46 -27.27 13.02
C GLY A 84 9.62 -26.26 14.15
N GLU A 85 10.79 -25.63 14.33
CA GLU A 85 11.06 -24.78 15.50
C GLU A 85 10.32 -23.44 15.47
N ASN A 86 10.01 -22.89 14.29
CA ASN A 86 9.34 -21.60 14.13
C ASN A 86 8.16 -21.68 13.13
N PRO A 87 6.99 -22.21 13.54
CA PRO A 87 5.81 -22.24 12.69
C PRO A 87 5.26 -20.82 12.48
N THR A 88 5.25 -20.38 11.22
CA THR A 88 4.73 -19.07 10.81
C THR A 88 3.47 -19.26 9.97
N THR A 89 2.40 -18.54 10.32
CA THR A 89 1.19 -18.49 9.51
C THR A 89 1.43 -17.68 8.24
N VAL A 90 1.24 -18.30 7.09
CA VAL A 90 1.49 -17.65 5.78
C VAL A 90 0.20 -17.24 5.08
N ALA A 91 -0.94 -17.87 5.39
CA ALA A 91 -2.23 -17.52 4.81
C ALA A 91 -3.41 -18.09 5.61
N TYR A 92 -4.56 -17.40 5.52
CA TYR A 92 -5.87 -17.96 5.83
C TYR A 92 -6.65 -18.13 4.53
N LEU A 93 -7.29 -19.29 4.37
CA LEU A 93 -8.13 -19.61 3.21
C LEU A 93 -9.57 -19.80 3.69
N ALA A 94 -10.52 -19.42 2.85
CA ALA A 94 -11.94 -19.42 3.16
C ALA A 94 -12.76 -20.17 2.11
N LYS A 95 -14.08 -20.21 2.31
CA LYS A 95 -15.03 -20.86 1.41
C LYS A 95 -14.72 -20.61 -0.08
N GLY A 96 -14.63 -21.70 -0.83
CA GLY A 96 -14.37 -21.70 -2.27
C GLY A 96 -12.88 -21.75 -2.64
N ASP A 97 -11.96 -21.62 -1.68
CA ASP A 97 -10.54 -21.82 -1.93
C ASP A 97 -10.18 -23.31 -2.05
N ILE A 98 -9.22 -23.59 -2.93
CA ILE A 98 -8.59 -24.91 -3.12
C ILE A 98 -7.23 -24.96 -2.44
N PHE A 99 -6.87 -26.05 -1.76
CA PHE A 99 -5.56 -26.18 -1.14
C PHE A 99 -5.05 -27.63 -1.09
N GLY A 100 -3.76 -27.79 -0.84
CA GLY A 100 -3.10 -29.09 -0.82
C GLY A 100 -2.84 -29.68 -2.21
N GLU A 101 -3.11 -28.93 -3.27
CA GLU A 101 -2.93 -29.32 -4.67
C GLU A 101 -1.45 -29.29 -5.11
N THR A 102 -0.65 -28.39 -4.55
CA THR A 102 0.75 -28.17 -4.98
C THR A 102 1.59 -29.45 -4.88
N GLY A 103 1.50 -30.16 -3.76
CA GLY A 103 2.25 -31.39 -3.56
C GLY A 103 1.78 -32.56 -4.44
N LEU A 104 0.50 -32.57 -4.82
CA LEU A 104 -0.01 -33.53 -5.81
C LEU A 104 0.49 -33.21 -7.22
N LEU A 105 0.51 -31.93 -7.59
CA LEU A 105 0.92 -31.46 -8.91
C LEU A 105 2.42 -31.62 -9.15
N LEU A 106 3.24 -31.32 -8.14
CA LEU A 106 4.70 -31.41 -8.20
C LEU A 106 5.26 -32.77 -7.76
N GLU A 107 4.37 -33.71 -7.42
CA GLU A 107 4.73 -35.03 -6.88
C GLU A 107 5.71 -34.98 -5.71
N MET A 108 5.48 -34.03 -4.79
CA MET A 108 6.34 -33.77 -3.63
C MET A 108 5.58 -33.85 -2.30
N PRO A 109 6.27 -33.97 -1.15
CA PRO A 109 5.64 -33.87 0.16
C PRO A 109 4.90 -32.54 0.38
N ARG A 110 4.03 -32.49 1.38
CA ARG A 110 3.28 -31.29 1.77
C ARG A 110 4.24 -30.13 2.03
N THR A 111 4.04 -29.02 1.34
CA THR A 111 4.90 -27.83 1.44
C THR A 111 4.61 -26.98 2.69
N ALA A 112 3.47 -27.21 3.33
CA ALA A 112 3.01 -26.49 4.52
C ALA A 112 2.12 -27.40 5.36
N SER A 113 1.96 -27.07 6.64
CA SER A 113 0.94 -27.63 7.53
C SER A 113 -0.38 -26.88 7.35
N VAL A 114 -1.51 -27.55 7.57
CA VAL A 114 -2.83 -26.90 7.55
C VAL A 114 -3.61 -27.26 8.81
N ARG A 115 -4.13 -26.23 9.48
CA ARG A 115 -4.99 -26.36 10.66
C ARG A 115 -6.32 -25.65 10.46
N VAL A 116 -7.32 -26.06 11.21
CA VAL A 116 -8.66 -25.48 11.24
C VAL A 116 -8.79 -24.69 12.54
N PRO A 117 -8.87 -23.35 12.52
CA PRO A 117 -8.92 -22.56 13.75
C PRO A 117 -10.24 -22.73 14.51
N GLU A 118 -11.36 -22.95 13.80
CA GLU A 118 -12.67 -23.19 14.37
C GLU A 118 -13.33 -24.42 13.72
N VAL A 119 -14.53 -24.30 13.15
CA VAL A 119 -15.19 -25.39 12.42
C VAL A 119 -15.05 -25.16 10.93
N ALA A 120 -14.71 -26.22 10.19
CA ALA A 120 -14.72 -26.19 8.73
C ALA A 120 -15.33 -27.46 8.15
N THR A 121 -16.02 -27.29 7.03
CA THR A 121 -16.47 -28.39 6.18
C THR A 121 -15.74 -28.31 4.85
N LEU A 122 -15.15 -29.42 4.44
CA LEU A 122 -14.25 -29.51 3.30
C LEU A 122 -14.72 -30.58 2.32
N LEU A 123 -14.47 -30.39 1.04
CA LEU A 123 -14.51 -31.45 0.03
C LEU A 123 -13.09 -31.99 -0.14
N ARG A 124 -12.86 -33.25 0.25
CA ARG A 124 -11.61 -33.96 0.04
C ARG A 124 -11.66 -34.76 -1.27
N PHE A 125 -10.61 -34.66 -2.06
CA PHE A 125 -10.40 -35.41 -3.27
C PHE A 125 -9.05 -36.11 -3.19
N ASP A 126 -9.02 -37.43 -3.33
CA ASP A 126 -7.77 -38.18 -3.25
C ASP A 126 -6.88 -37.97 -4.51
N ARG A 127 -5.66 -38.50 -4.45
CA ARG A 127 -4.70 -38.43 -5.55
C ARG A 127 -5.23 -39.05 -6.85
N ALA A 128 -6.02 -40.12 -6.77
CA ALA A 128 -6.59 -40.77 -7.94
C ALA A 128 -7.66 -39.89 -8.59
N ALA A 129 -8.52 -39.28 -7.78
CA ALA A 129 -9.50 -38.30 -8.19
C ALA A 129 -8.84 -37.08 -8.83
N PHE A 130 -7.77 -36.54 -8.23
CA PHE A 130 -7.03 -35.41 -8.82
C PHE A 130 -6.50 -35.73 -10.22
N LYS A 131 -5.85 -36.90 -10.39
CA LYS A 131 -5.35 -37.35 -11.69
C LYS A 131 -6.49 -37.53 -12.70
N ASN A 132 -7.61 -38.11 -12.27
CA ASN A 132 -8.77 -38.32 -13.12
C ASN A 132 -9.45 -37.01 -13.53
N LEU A 133 -9.58 -36.04 -12.63
CA LEU A 133 -10.14 -34.72 -12.95
C LEU A 133 -9.27 -33.96 -13.96
N LEU A 134 -7.94 -34.03 -13.84
CA LEU A 134 -7.01 -33.42 -14.79
C LEU A 134 -7.14 -34.00 -16.21
N THR A 135 -7.44 -35.29 -16.35
CA THR A 135 -7.54 -35.95 -17.66
C THR A 135 -8.94 -35.89 -18.26
N THR A 136 -9.98 -35.96 -17.43
CA THR A 136 -11.38 -36.05 -17.87
C THR A 136 -12.11 -34.71 -17.93
N VAL A 137 -11.64 -33.71 -17.16
CA VAL A 137 -12.25 -32.38 -17.08
C VAL A 137 -11.20 -31.30 -17.42
N PRO A 138 -10.94 -31.03 -18.71
CA PRO A 138 -9.91 -30.05 -19.12
C PRO A 138 -10.08 -28.66 -18.50
N ALA A 139 -11.33 -28.24 -18.26
CA ALA A 139 -11.65 -26.99 -17.59
C ALA A 139 -11.07 -26.90 -16.17
N PHE A 140 -10.97 -28.02 -15.44
CA PHE A 140 -10.38 -28.07 -14.10
C PHE A 140 -8.88 -27.81 -14.14
N GLY A 141 -8.16 -28.39 -15.13
CA GLY A 141 -6.74 -28.10 -15.34
C GLY A 141 -6.50 -26.62 -15.66
N HIS A 142 -7.35 -26.02 -16.49
CA HIS A 142 -7.28 -24.59 -16.80
C HIS A 142 -7.54 -23.71 -15.56
N TYR A 143 -8.54 -24.07 -14.74
CA TYR A 143 -8.81 -23.41 -13.47
C TYR A 143 -7.61 -23.46 -12.52
N LEU A 144 -7.00 -24.64 -12.34
CA LEU A 144 -5.79 -24.78 -11.52
C LEU A 144 -4.64 -23.90 -12.01
N ALA A 145 -4.43 -23.84 -13.33
CA ALA A 145 -3.38 -22.98 -13.91
C ALA A 145 -3.60 -21.50 -13.58
N ILE A 146 -4.84 -21.01 -13.65
CA ILE A 146 -5.20 -19.63 -13.28
C ILE A 146 -4.97 -19.41 -11.78
N VAL A 147 -5.44 -20.32 -10.93
CA VAL A 147 -5.27 -20.22 -9.46
C VAL A 147 -3.80 -20.18 -9.08
N LEU A 148 -3.00 -21.10 -9.60
CA LEU A 148 -1.56 -21.18 -9.33
C LEU A 148 -0.81 -19.98 -9.91
N GLY A 149 -1.17 -19.53 -11.12
CA GLY A 149 -0.60 -18.32 -11.72
C GLY A 149 -0.89 -17.06 -10.89
N SER A 150 -2.11 -16.94 -10.37
CA SER A 150 -2.48 -15.84 -9.47
C SER A 150 -1.78 -15.92 -8.11
N ARG A 151 -1.66 -17.12 -7.54
CA ARG A 151 -0.87 -17.35 -6.30
C ARG A 151 0.58 -16.97 -6.50
N LEU A 152 1.21 -17.45 -7.57
CA LEU A 152 2.57 -17.09 -7.92
C LEU A 152 2.69 -15.58 -8.11
N HIS A 153 1.79 -14.94 -8.84
CA HIS A 153 1.81 -13.49 -9.01
C HIS A 153 1.69 -12.75 -7.66
N LYS A 154 0.78 -13.16 -6.77
CA LYS A 154 0.63 -12.57 -5.43
C LYS A 154 1.89 -12.79 -4.57
N THR A 155 2.43 -14.00 -4.54
CA THR A 155 3.67 -14.31 -3.82
C THR A 155 4.86 -13.59 -4.44
N THR A 156 4.96 -13.47 -5.76
CA THR A 156 6.02 -12.72 -6.45
C THR A 156 5.89 -11.22 -6.19
N LEU A 157 4.68 -10.67 -6.13
CA LEU A 157 4.47 -9.29 -5.70
C LEU A 157 4.90 -9.11 -4.25
N GLN A 158 4.46 -9.99 -3.34
CA GLN A 158 4.93 -10.03 -1.95
C GLN A 158 6.44 -10.18 -1.87
N LEU A 159 7.05 -11.04 -2.69
CA LEU A 159 8.50 -11.19 -2.79
C LEU A 159 9.14 -9.94 -3.37
N HIS A 160 8.58 -9.23 -4.35
CA HIS A 160 9.11 -7.91 -4.75
C HIS A 160 9.03 -6.88 -3.61
N PHE A 161 8.15 -7.08 -2.63
CA PHE A 161 8.16 -6.35 -1.37
C PHE A 161 9.21 -6.86 -0.37
N TYR A 162 9.55 -8.16 -0.35
CA TYR A 162 10.51 -8.78 0.59
C TYR A 162 11.94 -8.99 0.02
N SER A 163 12.15 -8.97 -1.30
CA SER A 163 13.35 -9.45 -2.01
C SER A 163 14.45 -8.40 -2.11
N ASN A 164 14.14 -7.16 -1.80
CA ASN A 164 15.16 -6.17 -1.46
C ASN A 164 15.20 -6.05 0.07
N ALA A 165 15.73 -7.08 0.75
CA ALA A 165 16.09 -7.12 2.17
C ALA A 165 15.55 -5.93 2.96
N ARG A 166 14.23 -5.93 3.20
CA ARG A 166 13.60 -4.86 3.97
C ARG A 166 13.80 -5.19 5.43
N GLU A 167 14.70 -4.47 6.07
CA GLU A 167 15.00 -4.67 7.49
C GLU A 167 13.86 -4.18 8.39
N LEU A 168 13.01 -3.28 7.88
CA LEU A 168 11.86 -2.76 8.59
C LEU A 168 10.68 -2.56 7.64
N ALA A 169 9.57 -3.25 7.88
CA ALA A 169 8.33 -3.11 7.11
C ALA A 169 7.11 -3.38 7.99
N GLY A 170 5.96 -2.82 7.63
CA GLY A 170 4.74 -2.98 8.40
C GLY A 170 3.54 -2.26 7.79
N ASN A 171 2.38 -2.43 8.43
CA ASN A 171 1.16 -1.72 8.08
C ASN A 171 1.00 -0.46 8.97
N LEU A 172 0.80 0.69 8.35
CA LEU A 172 0.66 2.00 9.01
C LEU A 172 -0.61 2.14 9.85
N ASP A 173 -1.54 1.19 9.77
CA ASP A 173 -2.66 1.10 10.72
C ASP A 173 -2.20 0.64 12.12
N PHE A 174 -1.04 -0.01 12.22
CA PHE A 174 -0.50 -0.56 13.48
C PHE A 174 0.84 0.05 13.90
N PHE A 175 1.57 0.68 12.98
CA PHE A 175 2.86 1.30 13.23
C PHE A 175 2.76 2.81 13.04
N ASP A 176 3.17 3.57 14.06
CA ASP A 176 3.24 5.02 13.98
C ASP A 176 4.49 5.45 13.21
N LEU A 177 4.30 6.35 12.23
CA LEU A 177 5.40 6.87 11.41
C LEU A 177 6.53 7.53 12.23
N PRO A 178 6.25 8.29 13.31
CA PRO A 178 7.30 8.78 14.20
C PRO A 178 8.23 7.68 14.70
N THR A 179 7.71 6.58 15.26
CA THR A 179 8.53 5.45 15.73
C THR A 179 9.29 4.79 14.58
N VAL A 180 8.69 4.67 13.39
CA VAL A 180 9.38 4.12 12.21
C VAL A 180 10.59 4.98 11.83
N PHE A 181 10.41 6.30 11.71
CA PHE A 181 11.51 7.23 11.40
C PHE A 181 12.57 7.25 12.50
N GLN A 182 12.17 7.23 13.78
CA GLN A 182 13.09 7.15 14.91
C GLN A 182 13.89 5.86 14.90
N THR A 183 13.26 4.72 14.60
CA THR A 183 13.93 3.41 14.51
C THR A 183 15.00 3.42 13.40
N ILE A 184 14.68 3.98 12.22
CA ILE A 184 15.64 4.15 11.14
C ILE A 184 16.77 5.11 11.59
N GLY A 185 16.43 6.22 12.25
CA GLY A 185 17.39 7.17 12.82
C GLY A 185 18.40 6.52 13.76
N PHE A 186 17.91 5.77 14.76
CA PHE A 186 18.76 5.05 15.72
C PHE A 186 19.60 3.95 15.08
N SER A 187 19.13 3.36 13.98
CA SER A 187 19.87 2.32 13.26
C SER A 187 21.13 2.84 12.54
N HIS A 188 21.23 4.17 12.32
CA HIS A 188 22.31 4.81 11.55
C HIS A 188 22.48 4.23 10.12
N GLN A 189 21.42 3.66 9.56
CA GLN A 189 21.49 2.98 8.27
C GLN A 189 21.27 3.94 7.08
N HIS A 190 21.79 3.52 5.93
CA HIS A 190 21.54 4.16 4.64
C HIS A 190 20.54 3.34 3.85
N GLY A 191 19.52 3.97 3.29
CA GLY A 191 18.48 3.22 2.59
C GLY A 191 17.33 4.08 2.12
N VAL A 192 16.32 3.42 1.57
CA VAL A 192 15.10 4.07 1.08
C VAL A 192 13.89 3.45 1.76
N MET A 193 13.06 4.28 2.36
CA MET A 193 11.74 3.93 2.83
C MET A 193 10.70 4.30 1.77
N GLN A 194 9.84 3.35 1.44
CA GLN A 194 8.70 3.57 0.54
C GLN A 194 7.41 3.40 1.32
N ILE A 195 6.43 4.26 1.04
CA ILE A 195 5.07 4.18 1.56
C ILE A 195 4.14 3.89 0.39
N ARG A 196 3.29 2.88 0.57
CA ARG A 196 2.29 2.48 -0.42
C ARG A 196 0.89 2.59 0.14
N GLY A 197 -0.01 3.15 -0.65
CA GLY A 197 -1.43 3.25 -0.33
C GLY A 197 -2.15 1.91 -0.46
N VAL A 198 -3.47 1.94 -0.21
CA VAL A 198 -4.33 0.75 -0.22
C VAL A 198 -4.41 0.09 -1.60
N GLY A 199 -4.21 0.84 -2.70
CA GLY A 199 -4.20 0.32 -4.07
C GLY A 199 -2.82 -0.18 -4.55
N SER A 200 -1.83 -0.31 -3.65
CA SER A 200 -0.44 -0.68 -3.95
C SER A 200 0.37 0.34 -4.77
N GLU A 201 -0.17 1.54 -4.97
CA GLU A 201 0.57 2.69 -5.52
C GLU A 201 1.58 3.27 -4.51
N THR A 202 2.78 3.61 -4.98
CA THR A 202 3.80 4.26 -4.15
C THR A 202 3.45 5.74 -3.99
N ILE A 203 2.92 6.10 -2.83
CA ILE A 203 2.53 7.47 -2.49
C ILE A 203 3.66 8.26 -1.81
N GLY A 204 4.69 7.58 -1.29
CA GLY A 204 5.82 8.25 -0.64
C GLY A 204 7.14 7.51 -0.81
N GLU A 205 8.22 8.27 -0.88
CA GLU A 205 9.59 7.77 -0.96
C GLU A 205 10.54 8.69 -0.17
N PHE A 206 11.35 8.09 0.69
CA PHE A 206 12.22 8.81 1.62
C PHE A 206 13.59 8.14 1.64
N ALA A 207 14.64 8.89 1.35
CA ALA A 207 16.01 8.38 1.39
C ALA A 207 16.70 8.81 2.67
N PHE A 208 17.46 7.90 3.27
CA PHE A 208 18.19 8.10 4.52
C PHE A 208 19.68 7.88 4.31
N VAL A 209 20.50 8.74 4.91
CA VAL A 209 21.96 8.63 4.99
C VAL A 209 22.33 8.68 6.47
N ASN A 210 23.00 7.64 6.97
CA ASN A 210 23.40 7.55 8.38
C ASN A 210 22.22 7.81 9.35
N GLY A 211 21.04 7.25 9.03
CA GLY A 211 19.81 7.45 9.80
C GLY A 211 19.09 8.79 9.58
N GLN A 212 19.71 9.75 8.89
CA GLN A 212 19.10 11.07 8.65
C GLN A 212 18.40 11.12 7.28
N PRO A 213 17.16 11.62 7.21
CA PRO A 213 16.45 11.79 5.94
C PRO A 213 17.12 12.85 5.07
N VAL A 214 17.59 12.47 3.88
CA VAL A 214 18.23 13.37 2.91
C VAL A 214 17.36 13.66 1.70
N SER A 215 16.35 12.83 1.46
CA SER A 215 15.35 13.04 0.41
C SER A 215 13.98 12.66 0.92
N ALA A 216 12.97 13.43 0.54
CA ALA A 216 11.58 13.12 0.84
C ALA A 216 10.70 13.51 -0.33
N ARG A 217 9.81 12.59 -0.69
CA ARG A 217 8.73 12.80 -1.63
C ARG A 217 7.49 12.17 -1.05
N TYR A 218 6.41 12.94 -1.02
CA TYR A 218 5.12 12.45 -0.56
C TYR A 218 4.04 13.07 -1.44
N GLN A 219 3.34 12.24 -2.21
CA GLN A 219 2.41 12.67 -3.25
C GLN A 219 3.10 13.64 -4.24
N HIS A 220 2.58 14.86 -4.39
CA HIS A 220 3.14 15.95 -5.20
C HIS A 220 4.19 16.79 -4.47
N LEU A 221 4.37 16.60 -3.16
CA LEU A 221 5.29 17.38 -2.34
C LEU A 221 6.69 16.78 -2.33
N PHE A 222 7.68 17.65 -2.18
CA PHE A 222 9.10 17.32 -2.11
C PHE A 222 9.75 18.00 -0.90
N GLY A 223 10.86 17.43 -0.43
CA GLY A 223 11.68 18.02 0.61
C GLY A 223 10.95 18.10 1.96
N ARG A 224 11.14 19.22 2.67
CA ARG A 224 10.67 19.40 4.06
C ARG A 224 9.15 19.32 4.15
N GLU A 225 8.45 19.92 3.19
CA GLU A 225 6.98 19.94 3.15
C GLU A 225 6.39 18.54 2.97
N ALA A 226 7.07 17.64 2.24
CA ALA A 226 6.66 16.25 2.12
C ALA A 226 6.66 15.51 3.47
N LEU A 227 7.69 15.72 4.29
CA LEU A 227 7.77 15.14 5.63
C LEU A 227 6.75 15.76 6.58
N LEU A 228 6.59 17.07 6.57
CA LEU A 228 5.57 17.76 7.39
C LEU A 228 4.17 17.23 7.07
N GLN A 229 3.82 17.15 5.78
CA GLN A 229 2.54 16.62 5.33
C GLN A 229 2.32 15.17 5.80
N LEU A 230 3.36 14.34 5.70
CA LEU A 230 3.28 12.93 6.09
C LEU A 230 2.89 12.76 7.57
N PHE A 231 3.50 13.53 8.48
CA PHE A 231 3.21 13.43 9.91
C PHE A 231 1.89 14.11 10.31
N GLN A 232 1.50 15.17 9.60
CA GLN A 232 0.21 15.85 9.81
C GLN A 232 -0.97 14.97 9.40
N SER A 233 -0.84 14.23 8.30
CA SER A 233 -1.90 13.38 7.73
C SER A 233 -1.33 12.03 7.30
N PRO A 234 -1.07 11.12 8.25
CA PRO A 234 -0.49 9.81 7.94
C PRO A 234 -1.43 9.00 7.04
N PRO A 235 -0.93 8.43 5.93
CA PRO A 235 -1.74 7.62 5.03
C PRO A 235 -2.02 6.24 5.63
N LYS A 236 -3.08 5.61 5.16
CA LYS A 236 -3.31 4.17 5.35
C LYS A 236 -2.51 3.37 4.32
N GLY A 237 -2.01 2.20 4.72
CA GLY A 237 -1.30 1.30 3.83
C GLY A 237 -0.05 0.72 4.46
N HIS A 238 0.97 0.46 3.65
CA HIS A 238 2.18 -0.25 4.09
C HIS A 238 3.42 0.60 3.87
N PHE A 239 4.38 0.46 4.78
CA PHE A 239 5.70 1.02 4.61
C PHE A 239 6.74 -0.10 4.50
N GLY A 240 7.88 0.23 3.91
CA GLY A 240 9.01 -0.67 3.89
C GLY A 240 10.31 0.09 3.65
N PHE A 241 11.31 -0.18 4.49
CA PHE A 241 12.64 0.36 4.43
C PHE A 241 13.63 -0.70 3.93
N SER A 242 14.34 -0.37 2.85
CA SER A 242 15.41 -1.21 2.28
C SER A 242 16.75 -0.51 2.47
N ARG A 243 17.72 -1.21 3.06
CA ARG A 243 19.12 -0.74 3.10
C ARG A 243 19.70 -0.79 1.69
N LEU A 244 20.46 0.25 1.31
CA LEU A 244 21.15 0.31 0.02
C LEU A 244 22.63 0.61 0.21
N SER A 245 23.49 -0.11 -0.53
CA SER A 245 24.94 0.11 -0.53
C SER A 245 25.33 1.42 -1.20
N GLU A 246 24.58 1.81 -2.23
CA GLU A 246 24.69 3.09 -2.92
C GLU A 246 23.29 3.72 -3.02
N LEU A 247 23.18 4.98 -2.62
CA LEU A 247 21.92 5.70 -2.73
C LEU A 247 21.74 6.25 -4.15
N PRO A 248 20.51 6.23 -4.68
CA PRO A 248 20.22 6.91 -5.94
C PRO A 248 20.61 8.39 -5.81
N ILE A 249 21.17 8.95 -6.88
CA ILE A 249 21.59 10.36 -6.93
C ILE A 249 20.38 11.24 -6.60
N VAL A 250 20.44 11.91 -5.45
CA VAL A 250 19.39 12.84 -5.01
C VAL A 250 19.77 14.25 -5.46
N GLU A 251 18.90 14.90 -6.24
CA GLU A 251 19.16 16.25 -6.78
C GLU A 251 19.19 17.36 -5.71
N ALA A 252 18.59 17.14 -4.54
CA ALA A 252 18.55 18.10 -3.44
C ALA A 252 18.71 17.39 -2.08
N THR A 253 19.71 17.79 -1.30
CA THR A 253 19.88 17.33 0.07
C THR A 253 18.93 18.11 0.97
N LEU A 254 18.08 17.39 1.69
CA LEU A 254 17.29 17.95 2.78
C LEU A 254 18.23 18.42 3.90
N ASP A 255 18.19 19.72 4.18
CA ASP A 255 18.76 20.28 5.40
C ASP A 255 17.67 20.23 6.48
N LEU A 256 17.71 19.19 7.29
CA LEU A 256 16.76 18.96 8.36
C LEU A 256 17.48 19.02 9.72
N PRO A 257 16.83 19.61 10.74
CA PRO A 257 17.27 19.44 12.12
C PRO A 257 17.18 17.95 12.51
N ASP A 258 17.61 17.62 13.73
CA ASP A 258 17.52 16.25 14.25
C ASP A 258 16.11 15.67 14.06
N ILE A 259 16.03 14.39 13.68
CA ILE A 259 14.75 13.72 13.38
C ILE A 259 13.74 13.85 14.54
N ASN A 260 14.20 13.86 15.79
CA ASN A 260 13.31 13.98 16.95
C ASN A 260 12.76 15.41 17.08
N GLU A 261 13.60 16.42 16.85
CA GLU A 261 13.17 17.82 16.83
C GLU A 261 12.16 18.05 15.71
N PHE A 262 12.42 17.47 14.54
CA PHE A 262 11.51 17.56 13.40
C PHE A 262 10.16 16.89 13.67
N VAL A 263 10.16 15.68 14.23
CA VAL A 263 8.93 14.96 14.59
C VAL A 263 8.12 15.74 15.62
N LEU A 264 8.77 16.33 16.63
CA LEU A 264 8.10 17.16 17.62
C LEU A 264 7.47 18.41 16.99
N HIS A 265 8.22 19.09 16.10
CA HIS A 265 7.70 20.24 15.36
C HIS A 265 6.52 19.87 14.47
N ALA A 266 6.57 18.74 13.77
CA ALA A 266 5.47 18.27 12.93
C ALA A 266 4.21 17.89 13.74
N ALA A 267 4.40 17.30 14.92
CA ALA A 267 3.31 17.01 15.86
C ALA A 267 2.65 18.30 16.34
N HIS A 268 3.44 19.31 16.70
CA HIS A 268 2.92 20.62 17.09
C HIS A 268 2.07 21.27 15.99
N GLN A 269 2.56 21.25 14.73
CA GLN A 269 1.79 21.78 13.59
C GLN A 269 0.49 21.00 13.33
N ARG A 270 0.47 19.68 13.59
CA ARG A 270 -0.75 18.87 13.48
C ARG A 270 -1.80 19.30 14.50
N ASP A 271 -1.40 19.54 15.74
CA ASP A 271 -2.30 20.00 16.80
C ASP A 271 -2.85 21.39 16.48
N GLU A 272 -2.00 22.31 15.99
CA GLU A 272 -2.43 23.63 15.54
C GLU A 272 -3.39 23.55 14.34
N LEU A 273 -3.11 22.68 13.36
CA LEU A 273 -3.99 22.46 12.21
C LEU A 273 -5.40 22.05 12.66
N GLN A 274 -5.49 21.12 13.61
CA GLN A 274 -6.76 20.67 14.18
C GLN A 274 -7.50 21.78 14.94
N ALA A 275 -6.79 22.79 15.47
CA ALA A 275 -7.39 23.94 16.13
C ALA A 275 -7.83 25.04 15.14
N ILE A 276 -7.10 25.24 14.03
CA ILE A 276 -7.36 26.30 13.05
C ILE A 276 -8.46 25.90 12.06
N GLU A 277 -8.45 24.66 11.54
CA GLU A 277 -9.38 24.21 10.50
C GLU A 277 -10.86 24.42 10.87
N PRO A 278 -11.35 24.04 12.07
CA PRO A 278 -12.75 24.27 12.44
C PRO A 278 -13.12 25.75 12.55
N ARG A 279 -12.16 26.61 12.92
CA ARG A 279 -12.40 28.05 13.11
C ARG A 279 -12.51 28.82 11.80
N LEU A 280 -11.94 28.28 10.71
CA LEU A 280 -12.06 28.84 9.38
C LEU A 280 -13.49 28.76 8.84
N GLY A 281 -14.25 27.74 9.24
CA GLY A 281 -15.65 27.58 8.81
C GLY A 281 -15.84 27.50 7.30
N LEU A 282 -14.81 27.07 6.57
CA LEU A 282 -14.85 26.90 5.11
C LEU A 282 -15.21 25.45 4.78
N ASP A 283 -16.30 25.24 4.05
CA ASP A 283 -16.59 23.94 3.45
C ASP A 283 -15.54 23.60 2.37
N ALA A 284 -15.32 22.31 2.10
CA ALA A 284 -14.30 21.83 1.14
C ALA A 284 -14.43 22.44 -0.28
N GLU A 285 -15.63 22.84 -0.66
CA GLU A 285 -15.97 23.45 -1.96
C GLU A 285 -15.98 24.99 -1.93
N THR A 286 -15.74 25.62 -0.77
CA THR A 286 -15.80 27.08 -0.66
C THR A 286 -14.63 27.70 -1.41
N CYS A 287 -14.91 28.29 -2.56
CA CYS A 287 -13.92 29.02 -3.34
C CYS A 287 -13.58 30.34 -2.65
N LEU A 288 -12.28 30.64 -2.55
CA LEU A 288 -11.76 31.89 -2.04
C LEU A 288 -11.39 32.80 -3.21
N LYS A 289 -11.52 34.11 -3.03
CA LYS A 289 -11.05 35.14 -3.98
C LYS A 289 -10.30 36.24 -3.24
N ARG A 290 -9.36 36.88 -3.94
CA ARG A 290 -8.69 38.07 -3.42
C ARG A 290 -9.67 39.24 -3.31
N VAL A 291 -9.54 40.01 -2.24
CA VAL A 291 -10.27 41.26 -2.04
C VAL A 291 -9.34 42.45 -2.31
N HIS A 292 -8.07 42.34 -1.91
CA HIS A 292 -7.07 43.38 -2.09
C HIS A 292 -6.28 43.20 -3.38
N SER A 293 -5.71 44.30 -3.89
CA SER A 293 -4.86 44.31 -5.10
C SER A 293 -3.39 43.98 -4.81
N ARG A 294 -2.94 44.16 -3.57
CA ARG A 294 -1.57 43.88 -3.11
C ARG A 294 -1.60 43.00 -1.87
N LEU A 295 -0.67 42.06 -1.80
CA LEU A 295 -0.41 41.24 -0.62
C LEU A 295 0.32 42.08 0.44
N ASP A 296 -0.24 42.12 1.64
CA ASP A 296 0.37 42.65 2.85
C ASP A 296 0.72 41.49 3.80
N TRP A 297 2.02 41.22 3.96
CA TRP A 297 2.50 40.11 4.77
C TRP A 297 3.73 40.54 5.59
N PRO A 298 3.55 40.92 6.87
CA PRO A 298 4.62 41.49 7.68
C PRO A 298 5.54 40.43 8.30
N HIS A 299 5.16 39.14 8.26
CA HIS A 299 5.93 38.04 8.83
C HIS A 299 6.91 37.45 7.81
N GLU A 300 8.12 37.10 8.24
CA GLU A 300 9.07 36.42 7.35
C GLU A 300 8.64 34.96 7.09
N ASP A 301 7.98 34.34 8.08
CA ASP A 301 7.44 32.98 7.98
C ASP A 301 6.31 32.88 6.94
N LEU A 302 6.32 31.78 6.19
CA LEU A 302 5.30 31.44 5.18
C LEU A 302 5.10 32.49 4.08
N LYS A 303 5.99 33.47 3.94
CA LYS A 303 5.87 34.55 2.94
C LYS A 303 5.80 34.00 1.51
N GLU A 304 6.66 33.06 1.17
CA GLU A 304 6.65 32.40 -0.16
C GLU A 304 5.34 31.61 -0.40
N CYS A 305 4.80 30.99 0.65
CA CYS A 305 3.50 30.31 0.61
C CYS A 305 2.37 31.33 0.38
N ALA A 306 2.39 32.46 1.10
CA ALA A 306 1.44 33.54 0.93
C ALA A 306 1.47 34.13 -0.47
N GLU A 307 2.66 34.37 -1.03
CA GLU A 307 2.83 34.83 -2.41
C GLU A 307 2.31 33.82 -3.44
N ALA A 308 2.56 32.52 -3.23
CA ALA A 308 2.07 31.46 -4.12
C ALA A 308 0.54 31.33 -4.09
N ILE A 309 -0.07 31.30 -2.89
CA ILE A 309 -1.52 31.30 -2.70
C ILE A 309 -2.12 32.55 -3.31
N TRP A 310 -1.51 33.71 -3.02
CA TRP A 310 -1.92 34.98 -3.61
C TRP A 310 -1.96 34.82 -5.11
N ASN A 311 -0.83 34.56 -5.77
CA ASN A 311 -0.70 34.39 -7.22
C ASN A 311 -1.78 33.50 -7.83
N LYS A 312 -2.02 32.31 -7.26
CA LYS A 312 -3.09 31.40 -7.71
C LYS A 312 -4.49 31.99 -7.61
N LEU A 313 -4.79 32.73 -6.55
CA LEU A 313 -6.09 33.38 -6.37
C LEU A 313 -6.36 34.57 -7.32
N ALA A 314 -5.37 35.08 -8.09
CA ALA A 314 -5.69 36.05 -9.18
C ALA A 314 -6.20 35.34 -10.41
N GLU A 315 -5.67 34.15 -10.69
CA GLU A 315 -5.99 33.43 -11.92
C GLU A 315 -7.45 33.00 -11.88
N ALA A 316 -7.87 32.38 -10.78
CA ALA A 316 -9.25 31.96 -10.57
C ALA A 316 -9.55 31.79 -9.06
N PRO A 317 -10.83 31.88 -8.66
CA PRO A 317 -11.26 31.42 -7.35
C PRO A 317 -10.95 29.93 -7.18
N ARG A 318 -10.33 29.57 -6.04
CA ARG A 318 -9.94 28.18 -5.73
C ARG A 318 -10.40 27.81 -4.32
N SER A 319 -10.76 26.55 -4.11
CA SER A 319 -11.06 26.03 -2.78
C SER A 319 -9.78 25.69 -2.01
N LEU A 320 -9.92 25.56 -0.69
CA LEU A 320 -8.82 25.13 0.19
C LEU A 320 -8.18 23.82 -0.29
N GLN A 321 -9.00 22.86 -0.71
CA GLN A 321 -8.54 21.55 -1.15
C GLN A 321 -7.70 21.65 -2.43
N HIS A 322 -8.18 22.38 -3.44
CA HIS A 322 -7.40 22.58 -4.67
C HIS A 322 -6.08 23.31 -4.41
N LEU A 323 -6.04 24.27 -3.48
CA LEU A 323 -4.80 24.95 -3.12
C LEU A 323 -3.82 24.00 -2.44
N ALA A 324 -4.29 23.11 -1.55
CA ALA A 324 -3.44 22.11 -0.90
C ALA A 324 -2.90 21.05 -1.89
N ASP A 325 -3.69 20.68 -2.90
CA ASP A 325 -3.32 19.65 -3.88
C ASP A 325 -2.42 20.18 -5.00
N GLU A 326 -2.46 21.48 -5.34
CA GLU A 326 -1.62 22.07 -6.39
C GLU A 326 -0.31 22.68 -5.87
N LEU A 327 -0.32 23.25 -4.66
CA LEU A 327 0.82 24.01 -4.16
C LEU A 327 1.89 23.09 -3.56
N PRO A 328 3.19 23.45 -3.69
CA PRO A 328 4.30 22.69 -3.12
C PRO A 328 4.45 22.92 -1.60
N TRP A 329 3.34 23.07 -0.88
CA TRP A 329 3.30 23.39 0.55
C TRP A 329 2.41 22.39 1.28
N SER A 330 2.79 22.02 2.50
CA SER A 330 1.98 21.17 3.37
C SER A 330 0.65 21.83 3.72
N ARG A 331 -0.32 21.00 4.08
CA ARG A 331 -1.68 21.42 4.44
C ARG A 331 -1.68 22.45 5.56
N TYR A 332 -0.86 22.26 6.60
CA TYR A 332 -0.68 23.27 7.64
C TYR A 332 -0.23 24.62 7.08
N SER A 333 0.83 24.65 6.26
CA SER A 333 1.37 25.88 5.67
C SER A 333 0.29 26.63 4.87
N VAL A 334 -0.51 25.91 4.09
CA VAL A 334 -1.62 26.49 3.32
C VAL A 334 -2.73 27.01 4.24
N VAL A 335 -3.19 26.20 5.20
CA VAL A 335 -4.29 26.54 6.11
C VAL A 335 -3.93 27.72 7.03
N ALA A 336 -2.74 27.69 7.64
CA ALA A 336 -2.24 28.77 8.50
C ALA A 336 -2.09 30.08 7.72
N THR A 337 -1.61 30.01 6.48
CA THR A 337 -1.50 31.19 5.60
C THR A 337 -2.88 31.76 5.26
N LEU A 338 -3.82 30.90 4.87
CA LEU A 338 -5.19 31.33 4.57
C LEU A 338 -5.90 31.90 5.79
N ALA A 339 -5.72 31.34 6.98
CA ALA A 339 -6.28 31.87 8.22
C ALA A 339 -5.82 33.31 8.48
N ARG A 340 -4.56 33.62 8.25
CA ARG A 340 -4.00 34.97 8.38
C ARG A 340 -4.50 35.92 7.29
N LEU A 341 -4.64 35.43 6.05
CA LEU A 341 -5.19 36.22 4.95
C LEU A 341 -6.68 36.55 5.14
N LEU A 342 -7.44 35.64 5.73
CA LEU A 342 -8.85 35.86 6.09
C LEU A 342 -8.97 36.82 7.28
N SER A 343 -8.14 36.68 8.32
CA SER A 343 -8.17 37.58 9.47
C SER A 343 -7.73 39.02 9.15
N SER A 344 -6.89 39.18 8.12
CA SER A 344 -6.50 40.49 7.60
C SER A 344 -7.41 41.01 6.48
N GLU A 345 -8.53 40.30 6.21
CA GLU A 345 -9.54 40.65 5.19
C GLU A 345 -9.00 40.74 3.75
N GLN A 346 -7.80 40.22 3.49
CA GLN A 346 -7.17 40.25 2.16
C GLN A 346 -7.79 39.25 1.18
N VAL A 347 -8.36 38.17 1.71
CA VAL A 347 -9.06 37.11 0.98
C VAL A 347 -10.45 36.93 1.59
N ALA A 348 -11.45 36.62 0.77
CA ALA A 348 -12.80 36.33 1.23
C ALA A 348 -13.42 35.17 0.45
N PRO A 349 -14.41 34.46 1.03
CA PRO A 349 -15.23 33.52 0.30
C PRO A 349 -15.88 34.19 -0.92
N ALA A 350 -15.75 33.56 -2.08
CA ALA A 350 -16.49 33.96 -3.27
C ALA A 350 -17.96 33.64 -3.03
N GLN A 351 -18.79 34.67 -2.80
CA GLN A 351 -20.25 34.48 -2.77
C GLN A 351 -20.69 33.82 -4.08
N ILE A 352 -21.30 32.64 -3.98
CA ILE A 352 -22.11 32.08 -5.07
C ILE A 352 -23.29 33.03 -5.20
N THR A 353 -23.27 33.97 -6.15
CA THR A 353 -24.50 34.67 -6.54
C THR A 353 -25.48 33.61 -7.01
N PRO A 354 -26.63 33.39 -6.34
CA PRO A 354 -27.67 32.59 -6.92
C PRO A 354 -28.11 33.30 -8.20
N PHE A 355 -28.19 32.55 -9.29
CA PHE A 355 -28.65 33.02 -10.59
C PHE A 355 -29.75 34.07 -10.46
N GLY A 356 -29.42 35.31 -10.84
CA GLY A 356 -30.40 36.38 -10.95
C GLY A 356 -31.37 36.03 -12.06
N TYR A 357 -32.63 35.74 -11.69
CA TYR A 357 -33.76 35.99 -12.57
C TYR A 357 -33.79 37.49 -12.86
N ARG A 358 -33.56 37.86 -14.12
CA ARG A 358 -34.07 39.10 -14.72
C ARG A 358 -34.61 38.79 -16.09
#